data_AF-A0A2U3BXE8-F1
#
_entry.id   AF-A0A2U3BXE8-F1
#
_cell.length_a   1.000
_cell.length_b   1.000
_cell.length_c   1.000
_cell.angle_alpha   90.00
_cell.angle_beta   90.00
_cell.angle_gamma   90.00
#
_symmetry.space_group_name_H-M   'P 1'
#
loop_
_entity.id
_entity.type
_entity.pdbx_description
1 polymer ?
#
loop_
_entity_poly.entity_id
_entity_poly.type
_entity_poly.pdbx_seq_one_letter_code
_entity_poly.pdbx_strand_id
1 'polypeptide(L)'
;MGSEGWSVQVRDMQTSEAFKESDGTRYVVPDGRVLIGRSHQGDENGSTCYHHAALVVVTPEGEYRTTVGTGSWSEPQTESSSRFEAEEGHVLTGRWHQDDENGPTEYQSAPVTVHINDTEHPLSFQHGEWVTAEEPDHDVRAPEGQVLVGRSHQGNETEKTHYLFATPTV
;
A
#
# COMPACT_ATOMS: atom_id res chain seq x y z
N MET A 1 -19.09 17.79 16.62
CA MET A 1 -18.29 17.08 17.64
C MET A 1 -16.95 16.80 16.97
N GLY A 2 -15.85 17.26 17.57
CA GLY A 2 -14.52 17.12 16.97
C GLY A 2 -13.99 15.69 17.08
N SER A 3 -13.03 15.32 16.24
CA SER A 3 -12.32 14.03 16.24
C SER A 3 -11.36 13.86 17.44
N GLU A 4 -11.60 14.55 18.55
CA GLU A 4 -10.78 14.47 19.75
C GLU A 4 -10.86 13.04 20.33
N GLY A 5 -9.69 12.38 20.42
CA GLY A 5 -9.59 11.01 20.91
C GLY A 5 -9.85 9.92 19.86
N TRP A 6 -10.00 10.28 18.59
CA TRP A 6 -10.08 9.31 17.50
C TRP A 6 -8.67 8.89 17.08
N SER A 7 -8.49 7.60 16.78
CA SER A 7 -7.24 7.07 16.25
C SER A 7 -7.50 5.99 15.22
N VAL A 8 -6.62 5.85 14.24
CA VAL A 8 -6.67 4.74 13.27
C VAL A 8 -5.62 3.72 13.67
N GLN A 9 -6.02 2.45 13.70
CA GLN A 9 -5.14 1.33 13.99
C GLN A 9 -5.03 0.39 12.79
N VAL A 10 -3.80 -0.03 12.51
CA VAL A 10 -3.48 -1.06 11.52
C VAL A 10 -3.53 -2.42 12.22
N ARG A 11 -4.45 -3.29 11.81
CA ARG A 11 -4.72 -4.58 12.48
C ARG A 11 -4.83 -5.73 11.48
N ASP A 12 -4.87 -6.95 12.01
CA ASP A 12 -5.07 -8.17 11.22
C ASP A 12 -4.04 -8.30 10.08
N MET A 13 -2.77 -7.99 10.35
CA MET A 13 -1.69 -8.03 9.36
C MET A 13 -1.52 -9.45 8.81
N GLN A 14 -1.42 -9.54 7.49
CA GLN A 14 -1.30 -10.78 6.74
C GLN A 14 -0.30 -10.59 5.58
N THR A 15 0.18 -11.71 5.07
CA THR A 15 1.06 -11.77 3.91
C THR A 15 0.37 -12.62 2.85
N SER A 16 0.40 -12.18 1.60
CA SER A 16 -0.09 -12.97 0.47
C SER A 16 0.73 -14.26 0.32
N GLU A 17 0.23 -15.19 -0.50
CA GLU A 17 1.10 -16.21 -1.05
C GLU A 17 2.19 -15.55 -1.90
N ALA A 18 3.29 -16.27 -2.06
CA ALA A 18 4.44 -15.84 -2.85
C ALA A 18 4.19 -16.19 -4.32
N PHE A 19 4.40 -15.23 -5.22
CA PHE A 19 4.22 -15.44 -6.66
C PHE A 19 5.23 -14.63 -7.47
N LYS A 20 5.43 -15.05 -8.71
CA LYS A 20 6.30 -14.37 -9.66
C LYS A 20 5.52 -13.26 -10.35
N GLU A 21 5.92 -12.01 -10.12
CA GLU A 21 5.18 -10.85 -10.66
C GLU A 21 5.39 -10.67 -12.15
N SER A 22 6.59 -10.93 -12.65
CA SER A 22 6.96 -10.82 -14.08
C SER A 22 6.12 -11.72 -15.01
N ASP A 23 5.38 -12.69 -14.45
CA ASP A 23 4.36 -13.45 -15.20
C ASP A 23 3.09 -12.62 -15.51
N GLY A 24 3.03 -11.34 -15.12
CA GLY A 24 1.91 -10.43 -15.39
C GLY A 24 0.73 -10.60 -14.45
N THR A 25 0.96 -11.05 -13.21
CA THR A 25 -0.12 -11.30 -12.24
C THR A 25 -0.55 -10.01 -11.55
N ARG A 26 -1.83 -9.64 -11.68
CA ARG A 26 -2.40 -8.53 -10.91
C ARG A 26 -2.64 -8.98 -9.48
N TYR A 27 -2.02 -8.29 -8.54
CA TYR A 27 -2.31 -8.48 -7.13
C TYR A 27 -3.16 -7.34 -6.61
N VAL A 28 -4.27 -7.70 -5.97
CA VAL A 28 -5.16 -6.81 -5.22
C VAL A 28 -5.38 -7.45 -3.87
N VAL A 29 -5.26 -6.64 -2.81
CA VAL A 29 -5.53 -7.10 -1.45
C VAL A 29 -6.99 -7.55 -1.30
N PRO A 30 -7.30 -8.48 -0.38
CA PRO A 30 -8.68 -8.86 -0.12
C PRO A 30 -9.53 -7.67 0.34
N ASP A 31 -10.85 -7.76 0.14
CA ASP A 31 -11.82 -6.71 0.47
C ASP A 31 -11.62 -6.11 1.88
N GLY A 32 -11.66 -4.78 1.96
CA GLY A 32 -11.52 -4.04 3.22
C GLY A 32 -10.10 -3.96 3.77
N ARG A 33 -9.08 -4.30 2.98
CA ARG A 33 -7.67 -4.26 3.37
C ARG A 33 -6.88 -3.27 2.52
N VAL A 34 -5.68 -2.94 3.01
CA VAL A 34 -4.75 -2.01 2.37
C VAL A 34 -3.35 -2.60 2.37
N LEU A 35 -2.50 -2.18 1.43
CA LEU A 35 -1.10 -2.56 1.41
C LEU A 35 -0.33 -1.86 2.54
N ILE A 36 0.55 -2.62 3.19
CA ILE A 36 1.46 -2.13 4.24
C ILE A 36 2.91 -2.51 3.95
N GLY A 37 3.19 -3.19 2.84
CA GLY A 37 4.56 -3.60 2.52
C GLY A 37 4.64 -4.61 1.39
N ARG A 38 5.88 -4.95 1.02
CA ARG A 38 6.24 -5.90 -0.01
C ARG A 38 7.56 -6.57 0.38
N SER A 39 7.64 -7.87 0.16
CA SER A 39 8.90 -8.61 0.18
C SER A 39 9.17 -9.17 -1.21
N HIS A 40 10.42 -9.10 -1.65
CA HIS A 40 10.91 -9.68 -2.89
C HIS A 40 12.23 -10.40 -2.58
N GLN A 41 12.42 -11.57 -3.19
CA GLN A 41 13.62 -12.38 -3.03
C GLN A 41 14.09 -12.90 -4.37
N GLY A 42 15.35 -12.66 -4.71
CA GLY A 42 15.96 -12.98 -6.00
C GLY A 42 15.86 -11.83 -7.01
N ASP A 43 16.37 -12.08 -8.22
CA ASP A 43 16.20 -11.21 -9.40
C ASP A 43 14.73 -11.22 -9.89
N GLU A 44 14.45 -10.74 -11.10
CA GLU A 44 13.15 -10.68 -11.78
C GLU A 44 12.34 -12.00 -11.76
N ASN A 45 13.00 -13.13 -11.54
CA ASN A 45 12.36 -14.44 -11.40
C ASN A 45 12.07 -14.83 -9.94
N GLY A 46 12.39 -13.92 -9.04
CA GLY A 46 12.21 -13.96 -7.62
C GLY A 46 10.74 -13.98 -7.19
N SER A 47 10.53 -14.44 -5.97
CA SER A 47 9.19 -14.55 -5.42
C SER A 47 8.82 -13.28 -4.68
N THR A 48 7.71 -12.65 -5.07
CA THR A 48 7.16 -11.50 -4.35
C THR A 48 6.02 -11.94 -3.43
N CYS A 49 6.02 -11.38 -2.22
CA CYS A 49 4.88 -11.39 -1.32
C CYS A 49 4.45 -9.95 -1.00
N TYR A 50 3.15 -9.76 -0.77
CA TYR A 50 2.60 -8.48 -0.31
C TYR A 50 2.12 -8.57 1.14
N HIS A 51 2.44 -7.55 1.92
CA HIS A 51 1.91 -7.39 3.27
C HIS A 51 0.68 -6.49 3.24
N HIS A 52 -0.39 -6.92 3.89
CA HIS A 52 -1.65 -6.19 3.92
C HIS A 52 -2.34 -6.28 5.28
N ALA A 53 -3.16 -5.28 5.59
CA ALA A 53 -3.83 -5.16 6.89
C ALA A 53 -5.23 -4.54 6.75
N ALA A 54 -6.05 -4.70 7.78
CA ALA A 54 -7.30 -3.96 7.94
C ALA A 54 -7.06 -2.68 8.74
N LEU A 55 -7.87 -1.65 8.47
CA LEU A 55 -7.89 -0.42 9.27
C LEU A 55 -9.12 -0.40 10.18
N VAL A 56 -8.91 0.07 11.41
CA VAL A 56 -9.96 0.23 12.42
C VAL A 56 -9.85 1.61 13.02
N VAL A 57 -10.96 2.34 13.08
CA VAL A 57 -11.04 3.61 13.78
C VAL A 57 -11.52 3.35 15.21
N VAL A 58 -10.72 3.80 16.17
CA VAL A 58 -11.02 3.70 17.59
C VAL A 58 -11.41 5.08 18.10
N THR A 59 -12.57 5.13 18.75
CA THR A 59 -13.16 6.35 19.33
C THR A 59 -13.52 6.09 20.80
N PRO A 60 -13.84 7.13 21.60
CA PRO A 60 -14.38 6.94 22.95
C PRO A 60 -15.65 6.08 23.00
N GLU A 61 -16.44 6.07 21.91
CA GLU A 61 -17.70 5.34 21.81
C GLU A 61 -17.52 3.87 21.38
N GLY A 62 -16.36 3.52 20.80
CA GLY A 62 -16.07 2.17 20.35
C GLY A 62 -15.15 2.09 19.14
N GLU A 63 -15.07 0.89 18.57
CA GLU A 63 -14.25 0.58 17.40
C GLU A 63 -15.11 0.37 16.15
N TYR A 64 -14.69 0.97 15.04
CA TYR A 64 -15.42 0.98 13.77
C TYR A 64 -14.51 0.49 12.65
N ARG A 65 -14.98 -0.47 11.86
CA ARG A 65 -14.25 -0.96 10.68
C ARG A 65 -14.34 0.07 9.57
N THR A 66 -13.23 0.28 8.86
CA THR A 66 -13.21 1.09 7.66
C THR A 66 -13.76 0.33 6.45
N THR A 67 -14.26 1.06 5.47
CA THR A 67 -14.58 0.59 4.14
C THR A 67 -13.50 1.08 3.17
N VAL A 68 -12.94 0.16 2.39
CA VAL A 68 -12.04 0.49 1.27
C VAL A 68 -12.91 0.62 0.03
N GLY A 69 -12.87 1.78 -0.62
CA GLY A 69 -13.66 2.07 -1.81
C GLY A 69 -13.20 1.30 -3.04
N THR A 70 -13.85 1.56 -4.17
CA THR A 70 -13.43 1.00 -5.46
C THR A 70 -12.06 1.54 -5.85
N GLY A 71 -11.08 0.66 -6.03
CA GLY A 71 -9.73 1.05 -6.43
C GLY A 71 -9.61 1.38 -7.91
N SER A 72 -8.81 2.41 -8.21
CA SER A 72 -8.47 2.83 -9.58
C SER A 72 -7.02 2.46 -9.88
N TRP A 73 -6.77 1.91 -11.07
CA TRP A 73 -5.43 1.60 -11.54
C TRP A 73 -4.79 2.85 -12.16
N SER A 74 -3.51 3.06 -11.88
CA SER A 74 -2.71 4.08 -12.55
C SER A 74 -2.49 3.70 -14.01
N GLU A 75 -2.11 4.69 -14.82
CA GLU A 75 -1.45 4.41 -16.10
C GLU A 75 -0.15 3.60 -15.87
N PRO A 76 0.26 2.75 -16.82
CA PRO A 76 1.49 1.98 -16.71
C PRO A 76 2.72 2.91 -16.69
N GLN A 77 3.66 2.60 -15.80
CA GLN A 77 4.94 3.28 -15.67
C GLN A 77 6.07 2.28 -15.91
N THR A 78 7.13 2.68 -16.62
CA THR A 78 8.33 1.85 -16.75
C THR A 78 8.99 1.72 -15.38
N GLU A 79 9.23 0.48 -14.89
CA GLU A 79 9.70 0.26 -13.52
C GLU A 79 11.03 0.98 -13.23
N SER A 80 12.01 0.88 -14.13
CA SER A 80 13.32 1.56 -14.07
C SER A 80 13.27 3.09 -14.01
N SER A 81 12.09 3.69 -14.19
CA SER A 81 11.87 5.13 -14.07
C SER A 81 10.47 5.44 -13.52
N SER A 82 10.10 4.77 -12.42
CA SER A 82 8.77 4.89 -11.83
C SER A 82 8.79 5.70 -10.53
N ARG A 83 7.75 6.52 -10.36
CA ARG A 83 7.43 7.17 -9.09
C ARG A 83 5.92 7.30 -9.01
N PHE A 84 5.33 6.46 -8.17
CA PHE A 84 3.91 6.47 -7.89
C PHE A 84 3.67 6.93 -6.45
N GLU A 85 2.72 7.85 -6.31
CA GLU A 85 2.15 8.28 -5.04
C GLU A 85 0.65 8.27 -5.22
N ALA A 86 -0.07 7.70 -4.25
CA ALA A 86 -1.52 7.74 -4.23
C ALA A 86 -2.01 9.18 -4.08
N GLU A 87 -3.16 9.46 -4.67
CA GLU A 87 -3.82 10.75 -4.50
C GLU A 87 -4.22 10.99 -3.04
N GLU A 88 -4.51 12.25 -2.68
CA GLU A 88 -4.96 12.59 -1.33
C GLU A 88 -6.18 11.74 -0.92
N GLY A 89 -6.14 11.23 0.32
CA GLY A 89 -7.18 10.36 0.85
C GLY A 89 -7.21 8.94 0.25
N HIS A 90 -6.24 8.57 -0.60
CA HIS A 90 -6.11 7.23 -1.16
C HIS A 90 -4.91 6.48 -0.58
N VAL A 91 -5.01 5.14 -0.61
CA VAL A 91 -3.97 4.21 -0.17
C VAL A 91 -3.79 3.10 -1.19
N LEU A 92 -2.60 2.51 -1.29
CA LEU A 92 -2.37 1.40 -2.21
C LEU A 92 -3.16 0.16 -1.76
N THR A 93 -3.79 -0.48 -2.74
CA THR A 93 -4.58 -1.71 -2.59
C THR A 93 -4.14 -2.80 -3.56
N GLY A 94 -3.36 -2.45 -4.58
CA GLY A 94 -2.87 -3.43 -5.54
C GLY A 94 -1.65 -2.94 -6.31
N ARG A 95 -0.98 -3.89 -6.95
CA ARG A 95 0.10 -3.65 -7.91
C ARG A 95 0.02 -4.71 -8.99
N TRP A 96 0.44 -4.29 -10.17
CA TRP A 96 0.67 -5.14 -11.31
C TRP A 96 2.02 -4.79 -11.90
N HIS A 97 2.73 -5.82 -12.31
CA HIS A 97 3.98 -5.69 -13.04
C HIS A 97 4.04 -6.84 -14.04
N GLN A 98 4.69 -6.64 -15.17
CA GLN A 98 4.88 -7.65 -16.21
C GLN A 98 6.25 -7.46 -16.84
N ASP A 99 6.85 -8.56 -17.29
CA ASP A 99 8.17 -8.61 -17.94
C ASP A 99 9.32 -8.30 -16.97
N ASP A 100 10.38 -7.71 -17.51
CA ASP A 100 11.61 -7.32 -16.82
C ASP A 100 11.49 -5.88 -16.28
N GLU A 101 12.53 -5.28 -15.73
CA GLU A 101 12.53 -3.91 -15.18
C GLU A 101 12.16 -2.80 -16.17
N ASN A 102 12.11 -3.10 -17.47
CA ASN A 102 11.64 -2.18 -18.50
C ASN A 102 10.15 -2.37 -18.80
N GLY A 103 9.54 -3.36 -18.17
CA GLY A 103 8.14 -3.70 -18.25
C GLY A 103 7.24 -2.71 -17.51
N PRO A 104 5.93 -2.73 -17.84
CA PRO A 104 4.97 -1.83 -17.26
C PRO A 104 4.66 -2.22 -15.80
N THR A 105 4.66 -1.23 -14.94
CA THR A 105 4.16 -1.32 -13.56
C THR A 105 2.93 -0.43 -13.41
N GLU A 106 1.85 -0.99 -12.87
CA GLU A 106 0.64 -0.26 -12.51
C GLU A 106 0.37 -0.41 -11.02
N TYR A 107 -0.23 0.62 -10.41
CA TYR A 107 -0.62 0.60 -9.02
C TYR A 107 -2.12 0.82 -8.90
N GLN A 108 -2.76 0.09 -7.99
CA GLN A 108 -4.15 0.35 -7.63
C GLN A 108 -4.20 1.12 -6.32
N SER A 109 -4.93 2.23 -6.29
CA SER A 109 -5.21 3.00 -5.07
C SER A 109 -6.71 3.20 -4.87
N ALA A 110 -7.15 3.30 -3.62
CA ALA A 110 -8.56 3.43 -3.28
C ALA A 110 -8.76 4.40 -2.10
N PRO A 111 -9.90 5.13 -2.05
CA PRO A 111 -10.24 5.93 -0.88
C PRO A 111 -10.66 5.03 0.27
N VAL A 112 -10.51 5.51 1.50
CA VAL A 112 -10.94 4.78 2.71
C VAL A 112 -11.88 5.65 3.52
N THR A 113 -13.01 5.09 3.95
CA THR A 113 -13.99 5.77 4.80
C THR A 113 -14.31 4.95 6.04
N VAL A 114 -14.86 5.58 7.07
CA VAL A 114 -15.47 4.91 8.22
C VAL A 114 -16.88 5.43 8.42
N HIS A 115 -17.83 4.56 8.74
CA HIS A 115 -19.18 4.96 9.12
C HIS A 115 -19.33 4.91 10.65
N ILE A 116 -19.64 6.05 11.25
CA ILE A 116 -19.83 6.22 12.68
C ILE A 116 -21.16 6.94 12.90
N ASN A 117 -22.08 6.30 13.63
CA ASN A 117 -23.44 6.83 13.84
C ASN A 117 -24.12 7.28 12.54
N ASP A 118 -24.10 6.41 11.52
CA ASP A 118 -24.64 6.65 10.16
C ASP A 118 -24.01 7.83 9.39
N THR A 119 -22.91 8.40 9.90
CA THR A 119 -22.14 9.44 9.23
C THR A 119 -20.87 8.85 8.64
N GLU A 120 -20.61 9.13 7.36
CA GLU A 120 -19.37 8.75 6.70
C GLU A 120 -18.27 9.78 7.00
N HIS A 121 -17.09 9.28 7.38
CA HIS A 121 -15.89 10.07 7.60
C HIS A 121 -14.77 9.54 6.69
N PRO A 122 -14.24 10.35 5.76
CA PRO A 122 -13.09 9.95 4.96
C PRO A 122 -11.83 9.90 5.84
N LEU A 123 -10.95 8.94 5.57
CA LEU A 123 -9.62 8.92 6.13
C LEU A 123 -8.69 9.78 5.27
N SER A 124 -7.74 10.44 5.92
CA SER A 124 -6.60 11.11 5.31
C SER A 124 -5.32 10.32 5.59
N PHE A 125 -4.33 10.43 4.72
CA PHE A 125 -3.06 9.72 4.86
C PHE A 125 -1.92 10.73 4.91
N GLN A 126 -1.40 10.98 6.11
CA GLN A 126 -0.31 11.92 6.31
C GLN A 126 1.01 11.28 5.89
N HIS A 127 1.55 11.72 4.76
CA HIS A 127 2.80 11.18 4.20
C HIS A 127 3.96 11.36 5.20
N GLY A 128 4.71 10.29 5.41
CA GLY A 128 5.98 10.30 6.10
C GLY A 128 7.14 10.47 5.13
N GLU A 129 8.30 9.97 5.54
CA GLU A 129 9.50 9.97 4.71
C GLU A 129 9.57 8.73 3.80
N TRP A 130 10.27 8.87 2.69
CA TRP A 130 10.60 7.74 1.83
C TRP A 130 11.60 6.81 2.51
N VAL A 131 11.28 5.52 2.56
CA VAL A 131 12.13 4.46 3.11
C VAL A 131 12.79 3.69 1.97
N THR A 132 14.10 3.61 2.00
CA THR A 132 14.92 2.89 1.03
C THR A 132 15.02 1.41 1.38
N ALA A 133 14.76 0.55 0.42
CA ALA A 133 15.08 -0.87 0.45
C ALA A 133 16.31 -1.15 -0.41
N GLU A 134 17.17 -2.05 0.06
CA GLU A 134 18.27 -2.57 -0.76
C GLU A 134 17.73 -3.77 -1.57
N GLU A 135 17.90 -3.73 -2.89
CA GLU A 135 17.58 -4.83 -3.82
C GLU A 135 18.78 -5.79 -3.95
N PRO A 136 18.62 -7.03 -4.44
CA PRO A 136 17.40 -7.64 -4.96
C PRO A 136 16.53 -8.32 -3.88
N ASP A 137 17.07 -8.47 -2.67
CA ASP A 137 16.39 -9.14 -1.56
C ASP A 137 15.96 -8.13 -0.49
N HIS A 138 14.65 -7.90 -0.35
CA HIS A 138 14.11 -7.11 0.77
C HIS A 138 12.79 -7.65 1.30
N ASP A 139 12.54 -7.38 2.58
CA ASP A 139 11.23 -7.44 3.21
C ASP A 139 10.99 -6.05 3.81
N VAL A 140 10.15 -5.27 3.14
CA VAL A 140 9.81 -3.92 3.58
C VAL A 140 8.38 -3.90 4.09
N ARG A 141 8.23 -3.40 5.31
CA ARG A 141 6.96 -3.21 6.00
C ARG A 141 6.87 -1.80 6.53
N ALA A 142 5.66 -1.27 6.51
CA ALA A 142 5.34 0.00 7.11
C ALA A 142 5.69 -0.05 8.61
N PRO A 143 6.23 1.06 9.16
CA PRO A 143 6.28 1.26 10.61
C PRO A 143 4.91 1.04 11.26
N GLU A 144 4.91 0.79 12.57
CA GLU A 144 3.68 0.56 13.32
C GLU A 144 2.66 1.69 13.09
N GLY A 145 1.43 1.31 12.73
CA GLY A 145 0.35 2.25 12.46
C GLY A 145 0.38 2.91 11.08
N GLN A 146 1.38 2.65 10.24
CA GLN A 146 1.47 3.23 8.89
C GLN A 146 1.02 2.28 7.79
N VAL A 147 0.72 2.85 6.62
CA VAL A 147 0.28 2.14 5.42
C VAL A 147 1.08 2.59 4.20
N LEU A 148 1.09 1.78 3.15
CA LEU A 148 1.81 2.08 1.91
C LEU A 148 0.98 3.02 1.02
N VAL A 149 1.54 4.17 0.69
CA VAL A 149 0.90 5.19 -0.18
C VAL A 149 1.73 5.55 -1.41
N GLY A 150 2.95 5.04 -1.54
CA GLY A 150 3.73 5.24 -2.75
C GLY A 150 4.93 4.32 -2.88
N ARG A 151 5.47 4.23 -4.09
CA ARG A 151 6.70 3.53 -4.42
C ARG A 151 7.43 4.28 -5.52
N SER A 152 8.75 4.32 -5.46
CA SER A 152 9.59 4.78 -6.55
C SER A 152 10.72 3.79 -6.77
N HIS A 153 11.05 3.56 -8.03
CA HIS A 153 12.19 2.77 -8.43
C HIS A 153 12.86 3.52 -9.58
N GLN A 154 14.17 3.74 -9.45
CA GLN A 154 14.99 4.38 -10.48
C GLN A 154 16.18 3.48 -10.70
N GLY A 155 16.47 3.17 -11.96
CA GLY A 155 17.65 2.40 -12.34
C GLY A 155 17.39 0.97 -12.76
N ASN A 156 18.46 0.16 -12.71
CA ASN A 156 18.41 -1.28 -12.93
C ASN A 156 18.35 -2.05 -11.60
N GLU A 157 18.33 -3.39 -11.68
CA GLU A 157 17.97 -4.38 -10.64
C GLU A 157 18.86 -4.41 -9.40
N THR A 158 19.83 -3.52 -9.37
CA THR A 158 20.77 -3.30 -8.27
C THR A 158 20.59 -1.93 -7.60
N GLU A 159 19.68 -1.11 -8.13
CA GLU A 159 19.35 0.21 -7.61
C GLU A 159 18.19 0.14 -6.61
N LYS A 160 18.06 1.19 -5.81
CA LYS A 160 17.24 1.16 -4.59
C LYS A 160 15.77 1.36 -4.92
N THR A 161 14.90 0.47 -4.44
CA THR A 161 13.47 0.77 -4.34
C THR A 161 13.20 1.66 -3.13
N HIS A 162 12.39 2.70 -3.31
CA HIS A 162 11.90 3.56 -2.24
C HIS A 162 10.40 3.34 -2.02
N TYR A 163 9.97 3.31 -0.77
CA TYR A 163 8.57 3.18 -0.35
C TYR A 163 8.14 4.42 0.42
N LEU A 164 6.96 4.93 0.12
CA LEU A 164 6.34 6.02 0.87
C LEU A 164 5.26 5.46 1.78
N PHE A 165 5.45 5.65 3.07
CA PHE A 165 4.47 5.29 4.08
C PHE A 165 3.74 6.51 4.59
N ALA A 166 2.51 6.32 5.05
CA ALA A 166 1.69 7.37 5.64
C ALA A 166 0.99 6.91 6.90
N THR A 167 0.78 7.85 7.81
CA THR A 167 -0.05 7.66 9.01
C THR A 167 -1.51 7.96 8.64
N PRO A 168 -2.44 7.00 8.74
CA PRO A 168 -3.85 7.23 8.53
C PRO A 168 -4.47 8.03 9.68
N THR A 169 -5.32 8.99 9.35
CA THR A 169 -6.04 9.86 10.28
C THR A 169 -7.50 10.02 9.85
N VAL A 170 -8.39 10.38 10.78
CA VAL A 170 -9.80 10.73 10.50
C VAL A 170 -10.02 12.22 10.68
#